data_AF-A0AAW1WSF7-F1
#
_entry.id   AF-A0AAW1WSF7-F1
#
_cell.length_a   1.000
_cell.length_b   1.000
_cell.length_c   1.000
_cell.angle_alpha   90.00
_cell.angle_beta   90.00
_cell.angle_gamma   90.00
#
_symmetry.space_group_name_H-M   'P 1'
#
loop_
_entity.id
_entity.type
_entity.pdbx_description
1 polymer ?
#
loop_
_entity_poly.entity_id
_entity_poly.type
_entity_poly.pdbx_seq_one_letter_code
_entity_poly.pdbx_strand_id
1 'polypeptide(L)'
;MRIDVLSKSSFKSEDIQCEPWFGSHYTEEDISPSLMNLWKDPPEVDVSLHLPQKNEFIPGDFFHPGGYDNVKSSVLTELYIDLLEDELNEIIYQASIAGLGTYISGSNDYLELKVCGFNDKLPALLSKILTTAKIFLPTYDRFQDENTLLVSGLMMTKLCVSDVKSFIPELCSQLYIEGLCHGNLLEEEAISLSNIFKTNFSVEPLPIELRHKDHCMCLPPYANLIRDANVKNNSETNSLYFQIEIESPGLRALAKLFEKIVKEPLYNQLRTKEQLGYSSEYNPMYLQERVDNFIIGVEQLLHELDGDCFENYKDGLMANLLEKDETLARETARLWNEITNKSYMYDWPVKVAEEVRSLRKEDVINFYKTYLQPSSPKCRRLAIRVWGCNTDVKEAEAPPESMQVIRDLATFKMSSEFYPHGY
;
A
#
# COMPACT_ATOMS: atom_id res chain seq x y z
N MET A 1 16.75 -21.32 28.55
CA MET A 1 16.64 -20.12 27.69
C MET A 1 17.29 -20.47 26.38
N ARG A 2 16.68 -20.13 25.24
CA ARG A 2 17.26 -20.28 23.91
C ARG A 2 17.44 -18.88 23.35
N ILE A 3 18.57 -18.61 22.71
CA ILE A 3 18.89 -17.31 22.11
C ILE A 3 19.23 -17.57 20.66
N ASP A 4 18.47 -16.96 19.77
CA ASP A 4 18.71 -17.01 18.34
C ASP A 4 19.25 -15.62 17.91
N VAL A 5 20.39 -15.58 17.22
CA VAL A 5 21.01 -14.33 16.74
C VAL A 5 21.11 -14.40 15.21
N LEU A 6 20.45 -13.47 14.53
CA LEU A 6 20.48 -13.36 13.07
C LEU A 6 21.37 -12.19 12.65
N SER A 7 22.38 -12.43 11.82
CA SER A 7 23.25 -11.38 11.27
C SER A 7 23.65 -11.68 9.83
N LYS A 8 23.82 -10.63 9.02
CA LYS A 8 24.39 -10.73 7.66
C LYS A 8 25.91 -10.96 7.69
N SER A 9 26.60 -10.55 8.75
CA SER A 9 28.03 -10.82 8.92
C SER A 9 28.21 -12.27 9.40
N SER A 10 28.99 -13.05 8.64
CA SER A 10 29.30 -14.43 8.99
C SER A 10 30.07 -14.46 10.31
N PHE A 11 29.53 -15.13 11.32
CA PHE A 11 30.36 -15.59 12.44
C PHE A 11 31.35 -16.61 11.86
N LYS A 12 32.65 -16.32 11.93
CA LYS A 12 33.70 -17.24 11.48
C LYS A 12 33.77 -18.40 12.47
N SER A 13 32.86 -19.35 12.35
CA SER A 13 32.92 -20.63 13.06
C SER A 13 33.27 -21.74 12.08
N GLU A 14 34.03 -22.74 12.54
CA GLU A 14 34.45 -23.88 11.72
C GLU A 14 33.32 -24.92 11.55
N ASP A 15 32.26 -24.86 12.37
CA ASP A 15 31.14 -25.82 12.40
C ASP A 15 29.81 -25.21 11.88
N ILE A 16 29.82 -24.67 10.65
CA ILE A 16 28.60 -24.18 10.01
C ILE A 16 27.72 -25.36 9.60
N GLN A 17 26.52 -25.41 10.20
CA GLN A 17 25.47 -26.35 9.83
C GLN A 17 24.55 -25.74 8.78
N CYS A 18 23.83 -26.60 8.06
CA CYS A 18 22.88 -26.19 7.04
C CYS A 18 21.54 -26.87 7.30
N GLU A 19 20.49 -26.06 7.43
CA GLU A 19 19.13 -26.54 7.62
C GLU A 19 18.63 -27.20 6.31
N PRO A 20 18.12 -28.45 6.37
CA PRO A 20 17.89 -29.27 5.18
C PRO A 20 16.80 -28.78 4.22
N TRP A 21 15.82 -28.00 4.67
CA TRP A 21 14.66 -27.62 3.85
C TRP A 21 14.85 -26.30 3.09
N PHE A 22 15.43 -25.30 3.76
CA PHE A 22 15.62 -23.95 3.22
C PHE A 22 17.09 -23.61 2.97
N GLY A 23 18.03 -24.50 3.34
CA GLY A 23 19.46 -24.27 3.15
C GLY A 23 20.01 -23.14 4.03
N SER A 24 19.32 -22.82 5.12
CA SER A 24 19.74 -21.76 6.03
C SER A 24 20.99 -22.18 6.78
N HIS A 25 22.03 -21.36 6.71
CA HIS A 25 23.30 -21.63 7.39
C HIS A 25 23.22 -21.14 8.82
N TYR A 26 23.59 -21.98 9.78
CA TYR A 26 23.54 -21.65 11.21
C TYR A 26 24.66 -22.36 11.98
N THR A 27 24.88 -21.91 13.22
CA THR A 27 25.78 -22.54 14.18
C THR A 27 25.03 -22.70 15.49
N GLU A 28 25.30 -23.77 16.22
CA GLU A 28 24.74 -24.00 17.54
C GLU A 28 25.88 -24.11 18.54
N GLU A 29 25.79 -23.36 19.63
CA GLU A 29 26.80 -23.31 20.68
C GLU A 29 26.13 -23.38 22.04
N ASP A 30 26.73 -24.14 22.96
CA ASP A 30 26.28 -24.19 24.35
C ASP A 30 26.53 -22.84 25.04
N ILE A 31 25.48 -22.30 25.66
CA ILE A 31 25.60 -21.08 26.45
C ILE A 31 26.53 -21.35 27.64
N SER A 32 27.62 -20.59 27.74
CA SER A 32 28.62 -20.78 28.80
C SER A 32 27.98 -20.76 30.21
N PRO A 33 28.40 -21.65 31.12
CA PRO A 33 27.86 -21.69 32.48
C PRO A 33 28.04 -20.38 33.27
N SER A 34 29.11 -19.63 32.99
CA SER A 34 29.37 -18.32 33.60
C SER A 34 28.31 -17.29 33.21
N LEU A 35 27.90 -17.26 31.95
CA LEU A 35 26.85 -16.35 31.47
C LEU A 35 25.47 -16.75 32.02
N MET A 36 25.19 -18.05 32.11
CA MET A 36 23.98 -18.56 32.75
C MET A 36 23.88 -18.19 34.23
N ASN A 37 25.00 -18.24 34.97
CA ASN A 37 25.04 -17.81 36.37
C ASN A 37 24.84 -16.30 36.51
N LEU A 38 25.44 -15.50 35.61
CA LEU A 38 25.28 -14.04 35.59
C LEU A 38 23.82 -13.61 35.37
N TRP A 39 23.09 -14.26 34.45
CA TRP A 39 21.68 -13.95 34.23
C TRP A 39 20.76 -14.42 35.35
N LYS A 40 21.15 -15.48 36.06
CA LYS A 40 20.38 -16.00 37.20
C LYS A 40 20.44 -15.08 38.41
N ASP A 41 21.59 -14.43 38.62
CA ASP A 41 21.84 -13.51 39.73
C ASP A 41 22.66 -12.31 39.24
N PRO A 42 22.01 -11.35 38.55
CA PRO A 42 22.71 -10.18 38.02
C PRO A 42 23.23 -9.32 39.19
N PRO A 43 24.47 -8.83 39.12
CA PRO A 43 25.12 -8.15 40.25
C PRO A 43 24.45 -6.84 40.65
N GLU A 44 23.78 -6.16 39.72
CA GLU A 44 23.01 -4.95 39.96
C GLU A 44 21.72 -4.97 39.12
N VAL A 45 20.65 -4.38 39.67
CA VAL A 45 19.44 -4.06 38.92
C VAL A 45 19.58 -2.66 38.38
N ASP A 46 19.51 -2.51 37.06
CA ASP A 46 19.62 -1.20 36.39
C ASP A 46 18.50 -0.27 36.88
N VAL A 47 18.87 0.90 37.40
CA VAL A 47 17.93 1.90 37.94
C VAL A 47 17.04 2.54 36.88
N SER A 48 17.37 2.38 35.60
CA SER A 48 16.49 2.75 34.47
C SER A 48 15.28 1.82 34.33
N LEU A 49 15.32 0.61 34.90
CA LEU A 49 14.20 -0.32 34.90
C LEU A 49 13.22 0.04 36.03
N HIS A 50 12.13 0.68 35.66
CA HIS A 50 11.03 0.97 36.58
C HIS A 50 9.72 0.38 36.05
N LEU A 51 8.76 0.18 36.96
CA LEU A 51 7.39 -0.13 36.54
C LEU A 51 6.83 1.05 35.73
N PRO A 52 5.98 0.81 34.72
CA PRO A 52 5.34 1.88 33.97
C PRO A 52 4.62 2.83 34.94
N GLN A 53 4.77 4.14 34.73
CA GLN A 53 3.99 5.12 35.48
C GLN A 53 2.51 5.00 35.10
N LYS A 54 1.63 5.54 35.94
CA LYS A 54 0.17 5.56 35.68
C LYS A 54 -0.09 6.12 34.28
N ASN A 55 -0.79 5.37 33.45
CA ASN A 55 -1.03 5.70 32.03
C ASN A 55 -1.90 6.97 31.90
N GLU A 56 -1.32 8.06 31.39
CA GLU A 56 -1.94 9.40 31.32
C GLU A 56 -2.36 9.84 29.92
N PHE A 57 -2.08 9.05 28.88
CA PHE A 57 -2.12 9.55 27.50
C PHE A 57 -3.04 8.75 26.62
N ILE A 58 -4.03 9.47 26.11
CA ILE A 58 -5.21 8.88 25.52
C ILE A 58 -5.82 9.83 24.45
N PRO A 59 -6.12 9.50 23.13
CA PRO A 59 -5.64 9.83 21.70
C PRO A 59 -5.78 11.12 20.83
N GLY A 60 -5.18 11.11 19.56
CA GLY A 60 -5.37 11.77 18.16
C GLY A 60 -4.17 12.23 17.21
N ASP A 61 -4.38 12.64 15.91
CA ASP A 61 -3.34 12.63 14.81
C ASP A 61 -3.46 13.39 13.37
N PHE A 62 -2.40 14.00 12.65
CA PHE A 62 -2.37 14.96 11.40
C PHE A 62 -1.54 14.74 10.05
N PHE A 63 -1.61 15.68 9.03
CA PHE A 63 -1.08 15.73 7.60
C PHE A 63 0.01 16.81 7.23
N HIS A 64 0.83 16.71 6.12
CA HIS A 64 1.69 17.78 5.44
C HIS A 64 2.01 17.60 3.91
N PRO A 65 2.19 18.67 3.10
CA PRO A 65 2.63 18.69 1.67
C PRO A 65 4.12 19.07 1.37
N GLY A 66 4.82 18.24 0.56
CA GLY A 66 6.24 18.45 0.17
C GLY A 66 7.18 17.36 0.68
N GLY A 67 6.62 16.45 1.49
CA GLY A 67 7.30 15.26 1.99
C GLY A 67 7.85 14.34 0.91
N TYR A 68 7.29 14.35 -0.31
CA TYR A 68 7.60 13.35 -1.34
C TYR A 68 7.93 13.94 -2.72
N ASP A 69 8.23 15.24 -2.81
CA ASP A 69 8.49 15.92 -4.10
C ASP A 69 9.69 15.38 -4.85
N ASN A 70 10.65 14.80 -4.12
CA ASN A 70 11.86 14.20 -4.67
C ASN A 70 12.36 13.11 -3.73
N VAL A 71 13.23 12.24 -4.26
CA VAL A 71 13.79 11.10 -3.52
C VAL A 71 14.39 11.50 -2.18
N LYS A 72 15.09 12.64 -2.10
CA LYS A 72 15.68 13.12 -0.83
C LYS A 72 14.57 13.43 0.18
N SER A 73 13.55 14.16 -0.23
CA SER A 73 12.44 14.56 0.65
C SER A 73 11.65 13.33 1.09
N SER A 74 11.37 12.38 0.17
CA SER A 74 10.70 11.12 0.51
C SER A 74 11.46 10.36 1.59
N VAL A 75 12.77 10.20 1.45
CA VAL A 75 13.60 9.52 2.45
C VAL A 75 13.63 10.28 3.77
N LEU A 76 13.68 11.62 3.74
CA LEU A 76 13.63 12.43 4.97
C LEU A 76 12.27 12.34 5.68
N THR A 77 11.18 12.18 4.92
CA THR A 77 9.83 11.99 5.47
C THR A 77 9.68 10.62 6.11
N GLU A 78 10.11 9.55 5.42
CA GLU A 78 10.14 8.20 6.01
C GLU A 78 11.00 8.16 7.28
N LEU A 79 12.22 8.74 7.24
CA LEU A 79 13.07 8.85 8.42
C LEU A 79 12.40 9.65 9.55
N TYR A 80 11.68 10.72 9.23
CA TYR A 80 10.95 11.48 10.25
C TYR A 80 9.83 10.65 10.88
N ILE A 81 9.08 9.89 10.08
CA ILE A 81 8.02 9.00 10.56
C ILE A 81 8.60 7.94 11.48
N ASP A 82 9.63 7.20 11.04
CA ASP A 82 10.26 6.14 11.83
C ASP A 82 10.78 6.67 13.17
N LEU A 83 11.55 7.78 13.13
CA LEU A 83 12.11 8.43 14.32
C LEU A 83 11.03 8.94 15.27
N LEU A 84 9.91 9.44 14.72
CA LEU A 84 8.78 9.92 15.49
C LEU A 84 8.00 8.75 16.11
N GLU A 85 7.79 7.65 15.39
CA GLU A 85 7.16 6.44 15.92
C GLU A 85 7.99 5.84 17.06
N ASP A 86 9.33 5.81 16.93
CA ASP A 86 10.23 5.35 18.00
C ASP A 86 10.17 6.26 19.25
N GLU A 87 10.08 7.59 19.06
CA GLU A 87 9.86 8.54 20.16
C GLU A 87 8.48 8.35 20.82
N LEU A 88 7.45 8.06 20.02
CA LEU A 88 6.09 7.85 20.49
C LEU A 88 5.86 6.44 21.04
N ASN A 89 6.76 5.49 20.82
CA ASN A 89 6.52 4.06 21.06
C ASN A 89 6.04 3.76 22.49
N GLU A 90 6.60 4.41 23.51
CA GLU A 90 6.15 4.23 24.89
C GLU A 90 4.70 4.72 25.08
N ILE A 91 4.36 5.85 24.46
CA ILE A 91 3.01 6.43 24.47
C ILE A 91 2.03 5.51 23.70
N ILE A 92 2.44 5.01 22.53
CA ILE A 92 1.66 4.09 21.68
C ILE A 92 1.39 2.77 22.41
N TYR A 93 2.43 2.22 23.05
CA TYR A 93 2.31 0.99 23.83
C TYR A 93 1.29 1.14 24.96
N GLN A 94 1.36 2.24 25.72
CA GLN A 94 0.39 2.53 26.77
C GLN A 94 -1.04 2.70 26.22
N ALA A 95 -1.20 3.40 25.09
CA ALA A 95 -2.50 3.54 24.43
C ALA A 95 -3.07 2.19 23.98
N SER A 96 -2.23 1.30 23.43
CA SER A 96 -2.62 -0.03 22.95
C SER A 96 -3.19 -0.91 24.06
N ILE A 97 -2.57 -0.90 25.26
CA ILE A 97 -3.06 -1.63 26.43
C ILE A 97 -4.44 -1.12 26.87
N ALA A 98 -4.70 0.17 26.67
CA ALA A 98 -5.98 0.80 26.98
C ALA A 98 -7.03 0.65 25.85
N GLY A 99 -6.76 -0.16 24.82
CA GLY A 99 -7.69 -0.44 23.73
C GLY A 99 -7.77 0.68 22.69
N LEU A 100 -6.66 1.40 22.49
CA LEU A 100 -6.57 2.51 21.55
C LEU A 100 -5.43 2.25 20.57
N GLY A 101 -5.69 2.51 19.30
CA GLY A 101 -4.69 2.42 18.24
C GLY A 101 -4.31 3.80 17.74
N THR A 102 -3.04 3.95 17.38
CA THR A 102 -2.57 5.00 16.49
C THR A 102 -1.77 4.37 15.35
N TYR A 103 -1.75 5.04 14.21
CA TYR A 103 -0.99 4.65 13.04
C TYR A 103 -0.53 5.93 12.32
N ILE A 104 0.80 6.10 12.20
CA ILE A 104 1.43 7.13 11.39
C ILE A 104 1.94 6.46 10.13
N SER A 105 1.66 7.04 8.97
CA SER A 105 2.28 6.59 7.74
C SER A 105 2.39 7.72 6.74
N GLY A 106 3.31 7.56 5.81
CA GLY A 106 3.38 8.40 4.63
C GLY A 106 2.80 7.68 3.43
N SER A 107 2.05 8.40 2.61
CA SER A 107 1.43 7.89 1.39
C SER A 107 1.47 8.94 0.30
N ASN A 108 2.00 8.57 -0.87
CA ASN A 108 2.15 9.42 -2.05
C ASN A 108 2.84 10.78 -1.78
N ASP A 109 2.09 11.78 -1.33
CA ASP A 109 2.52 13.15 -1.04
C ASP A 109 1.93 13.69 0.28
N TYR A 110 1.40 12.80 1.12
CA TYR A 110 0.80 13.15 2.41
C TYR A 110 1.23 12.26 3.57
N LEU A 111 1.09 12.82 4.78
CA LEU A 111 1.14 12.08 6.04
C LEU A 111 -0.29 11.70 6.43
N GLU A 112 -0.51 10.41 6.64
CA GLU A 112 -1.74 9.88 7.21
C GLU A 112 -1.52 9.60 8.68
N LEU A 113 -2.51 9.98 9.47
CA LEU A 113 -2.41 9.85 10.88
C LEU A 113 -3.78 9.49 11.45
N LYS A 114 -3.85 8.28 11.99
CA LYS A 114 -5.09 7.62 12.36
C LYS A 114 -5.08 7.28 13.82
N VAL A 115 -6.19 7.62 14.49
CA VAL A 115 -6.41 7.27 15.88
C VAL A 115 -7.77 6.58 16.04
N CYS A 116 -7.80 5.45 16.76
CA CYS A 116 -9.00 4.64 16.92
C CYS A 116 -9.08 3.98 18.31
N GLY A 117 -10.24 3.41 18.64
CA GLY A 117 -10.50 2.74 19.92
C GLY A 117 -11.62 3.42 20.72
N PHE A 118 -11.56 3.30 22.05
CA PHE A 118 -12.56 3.87 22.95
C PHE A 118 -12.60 5.41 22.94
N ASN A 119 -13.79 5.99 22.78
CA ASN A 119 -13.98 7.40 22.46
C ASN A 119 -13.78 8.40 23.62
N ASP A 120 -13.93 8.00 24.90
CA ASP A 120 -13.72 8.81 26.13
C ASP A 120 -12.42 9.64 26.10
N LYS A 121 -11.54 9.12 25.28
CA LYS A 121 -10.15 9.14 25.48
C LYS A 121 -9.52 9.62 24.18
N LEU A 122 -10.16 9.52 23.01
CA LEU A 122 -9.64 9.95 21.70
C LEU A 122 -9.13 11.41 21.52
N PRO A 123 -9.32 12.39 22.44
CA PRO A 123 -8.73 13.74 22.32
C PRO A 123 -7.39 14.03 23.04
N ALA A 124 -6.97 13.28 24.06
CA ALA A 124 -5.76 13.64 24.85
C ALA A 124 -4.40 13.10 24.31
N LEU A 125 -4.32 11.98 23.58
CA LEU A 125 -3.16 11.45 22.87
C LEU A 125 -3.06 12.18 21.52
N LEU A 126 -4.00 13.09 21.24
CA LEU A 126 -4.18 13.91 20.05
C LEU A 126 -3.27 15.01 20.31
N SER A 127 -3.70 15.75 21.30
CA SER A 127 -2.85 16.68 21.99
C SER A 127 -1.47 16.10 22.26
N LYS A 128 -1.32 14.87 22.77
CA LYS A 128 0.01 14.31 23.05
C LYS A 128 0.85 14.04 21.81
N ILE A 129 0.38 13.23 20.86
CA ILE A 129 1.13 12.92 19.64
C ILE A 129 1.42 14.21 18.90
N LEU A 130 0.41 15.08 18.74
CA LEU A 130 0.56 16.37 18.09
C LEU A 130 1.62 17.26 18.75
N THR A 131 1.59 17.33 20.08
CA THR A 131 2.55 18.14 20.84
C THR A 131 3.94 17.56 20.72
N THR A 132 4.10 16.24 20.84
CA THR A 132 5.38 15.55 20.70
C THR A 132 5.95 15.76 19.29
N ALA A 133 5.17 15.47 18.25
CA ALA A 133 5.55 15.65 16.85
C ALA A 133 5.92 17.11 16.53
N LYS A 134 5.21 18.08 17.09
CA LYS A 134 5.51 19.51 16.92
C LYS A 134 6.88 19.92 17.46
N ILE A 135 7.33 19.32 18.56
CA ILE A 135 8.60 19.69 19.23
C ILE A 135 9.72 18.69 18.95
N PHE A 136 9.44 17.63 18.19
CA PHE A 136 10.36 16.54 17.98
C PHE A 136 11.61 17.00 17.21
N LEU A 137 12.77 16.61 17.74
CA LEU A 137 14.06 16.79 17.09
C LEU A 137 14.90 15.53 17.32
N PRO A 138 15.37 14.86 16.26
CA PRO A 138 16.08 13.60 16.43
C PRO A 138 17.46 13.78 17.07
N THR A 139 17.86 12.80 17.87
CA THR A 139 19.22 12.72 18.42
C THR A 139 20.16 12.04 17.41
N TYR A 140 21.47 12.26 17.55
CA TYR A 140 22.44 11.67 16.62
C TYR A 140 22.46 10.14 16.69
N ASP A 141 22.38 9.58 17.90
CA ASP A 141 22.48 8.13 18.12
C ASP A 141 21.27 7.39 17.52
N ARG A 142 20.04 7.85 17.78
CA ARG A 142 18.82 7.26 17.20
C ARG A 142 18.78 7.37 15.68
N PHE A 143 19.25 8.49 15.13
CA PHE A 143 19.37 8.65 13.67
C PHE A 143 20.31 7.63 13.02
N GLN A 144 21.43 7.27 13.66
CA GLN A 144 22.39 6.32 13.06
C GLN A 144 21.81 4.91 12.93
N ASP A 145 21.03 4.46 13.91
CA ASP A 145 20.45 3.12 13.92
C ASP A 145 19.41 2.95 12.79
N GLU A 146 18.51 3.92 12.62
CA GLU A 146 17.48 3.87 11.57
C GLU A 146 18.02 4.17 10.16
N ASN A 147 18.92 5.15 10.03
CA ASN A 147 19.55 5.50 8.75
C ASN A 147 20.34 4.32 8.17
N THR A 148 20.93 3.47 9.01
CA THR A 148 21.63 2.26 8.56
C THR A 148 20.68 1.24 7.91
N LEU A 149 19.44 1.12 8.40
CA LEU A 149 18.43 0.22 7.83
C LEU A 149 17.92 0.73 6.48
N LEU A 150 17.54 2.01 6.39
CA LEU A 150 16.97 2.63 5.18
C LEU A 150 18.00 2.86 4.05
N VAL A 151 19.21 3.34 4.37
CA VAL A 151 20.23 3.67 3.35
C VAL A 151 20.84 2.42 2.71
N SER A 152 20.82 1.28 3.41
CA SER A 152 21.28 0.00 2.86
C SER A 152 20.48 -0.44 1.61
N GLY A 153 19.26 0.07 1.43
CA GLY A 153 18.37 -0.23 0.31
C GLY A 153 18.48 0.68 -0.92
N LEU A 154 18.89 1.95 -0.76
CA LEU A 154 18.61 3.00 -1.76
C LEU A 154 19.82 3.61 -2.50
N MET A 155 21.07 3.16 -2.26
CA MET A 155 22.29 3.72 -2.90
C MET A 155 22.37 5.26 -2.89
N MET A 156 21.82 5.90 -1.85
CA MET A 156 21.79 7.36 -1.73
C MET A 156 23.04 7.92 -1.02
N THR A 157 23.37 9.17 -1.31
CA THR A 157 24.38 9.98 -0.59
C THR A 157 24.13 9.97 0.92
N LYS A 158 25.20 9.97 1.72
CA LYS A 158 25.15 10.03 3.20
C LYS A 158 24.27 11.20 3.65
N LEU A 159 23.07 10.90 4.16
CA LEU A 159 22.24 11.85 4.89
C LEU A 159 22.80 12.08 6.29
N CYS A 160 22.67 13.30 6.79
CA CYS A 160 23.07 13.69 8.14
C CYS A 160 21.84 14.02 8.99
N VAL A 161 21.93 13.85 10.32
CA VAL A 161 20.87 14.25 11.25
C VAL A 161 20.47 15.73 11.10
N SER A 162 21.40 16.58 10.66
CA SER A 162 21.14 17.99 10.36
C SER A 162 20.14 18.18 9.22
N ASP A 163 20.14 17.30 8.21
CA ASP A 163 19.18 17.36 7.10
C ASP A 163 17.75 17.17 7.61
N VAL A 164 17.53 16.17 8.47
CA VAL A 164 16.21 15.91 9.08
C VAL A 164 15.79 17.09 9.97
N LYS A 165 16.71 17.62 10.79
CA LYS A 165 16.43 18.78 11.65
C LYS A 165 16.06 20.04 10.88
N SER A 166 16.65 20.28 9.71
CA SER A 166 16.25 21.40 8.84
C SER A 166 14.95 21.13 8.10
N PHE A 167 14.65 19.86 7.81
CA PHE A 167 13.48 19.46 7.06
C PHE A 167 12.19 19.51 7.87
N ILE A 168 12.19 19.12 9.15
CA ILE A 168 10.98 19.11 9.99
C ILE A 168 10.26 20.48 10.02
N PRO A 169 10.94 21.63 10.22
CA PRO A 169 10.28 22.94 10.16
C PRO A 169 9.69 23.28 8.79
N GLU A 170 10.36 22.89 7.70
CA GLU A 170 9.84 23.04 6.34
C GLU A 170 8.57 22.16 6.17
N LEU A 171 8.65 20.92 6.66
CA LEU A 171 7.57 19.93 6.78
C LEU A 171 6.47 20.33 7.76
N CYS A 172 6.52 21.49 8.40
CA CYS A 172 5.44 21.96 9.26
C CYS A 172 5.02 23.39 8.92
N SER A 173 5.55 23.98 7.84
CA SER A 173 5.40 25.41 7.55
C SER A 173 4.04 25.81 6.98
N GLN A 174 3.39 24.93 6.20
CA GLN A 174 2.08 25.13 5.59
C GLN A 174 1.32 23.82 5.54
N LEU A 175 0.04 23.81 5.91
CA LEU A 175 -0.73 22.58 6.09
C LEU A 175 -2.14 22.65 5.50
N TYR A 176 -2.60 21.51 5.00
CA TYR A 176 -4.01 21.25 4.76
C TYR A 176 -4.38 20.00 5.55
N ILE A 177 -5.48 20.03 6.30
CA ILE A 177 -5.91 18.89 7.11
C ILE A 177 -7.28 18.48 6.62
N GLU A 178 -7.38 17.23 6.19
CA GLU A 178 -8.63 16.55 5.89
C GLU A 178 -8.74 15.34 6.82
N GLY A 179 -9.92 15.12 7.38
CA GLY A 179 -10.09 14.08 8.38
C GLY A 179 -11.53 13.60 8.46
N LEU A 180 -11.68 12.35 8.88
CA LEU A 180 -12.96 11.68 9.11
C LEU A 180 -13.08 11.34 10.59
N CYS A 181 -14.05 11.92 11.27
CA CYS A 181 -14.48 11.47 12.60
C CYS A 181 -15.68 10.53 12.43
N HIS A 182 -15.52 9.25 12.78
CA HIS A 182 -16.57 8.24 12.60
C HIS A 182 -16.64 7.31 13.82
N GLY A 183 -17.84 7.15 14.40
CA GLY A 183 -18.09 6.26 15.53
C GLY A 183 -18.98 6.89 16.60
N ASN A 184 -18.76 6.50 17.86
CA ASN A 184 -19.49 7.01 19.02
C ASN A 184 -18.98 8.41 19.42
N LEU A 185 -19.26 9.42 18.60
CA LEU A 185 -18.88 10.81 18.82
C LEU A 185 -20.05 11.74 18.46
N LEU A 186 -20.26 12.76 19.27
CA LEU A 186 -21.13 13.88 18.92
C LEU A 186 -20.41 14.83 17.95
N GLU A 187 -21.19 15.61 17.21
CA GLU A 187 -20.66 16.63 16.28
C GLU A 187 -19.72 17.62 17.01
N GLU A 188 -20.07 18.03 18.22
CA GLU A 188 -19.24 18.92 19.05
C GLU A 188 -17.92 18.28 19.48
N GLU A 189 -17.89 16.96 19.72
CA GLU A 189 -16.68 16.23 20.05
C GLU A 189 -15.77 16.11 18.82
N ALA A 190 -16.33 15.85 17.64
CA ALA A 190 -15.59 15.87 16.38
C ALA A 190 -15.00 17.26 16.08
N ILE A 191 -15.76 18.33 16.33
CA ILE A 191 -15.26 19.71 16.22
C ILE A 191 -14.13 19.96 17.22
N SER A 192 -14.26 19.48 18.46
CA SER A 192 -13.22 19.57 19.48
C SER A 192 -11.92 18.89 19.03
N LEU A 193 -12.01 17.66 18.49
CA LEU A 193 -10.86 16.97 17.90
C LEU A 193 -10.21 17.80 16.78
N SER A 194 -11.02 18.36 15.87
CA SER A 194 -10.53 19.24 14.80
C SER A 194 -9.79 20.49 15.31
N ASN A 195 -10.17 21.01 16.48
CA ASN A 195 -9.55 22.19 17.07
C ASN A 195 -8.19 21.89 17.70
N ILE A 196 -7.94 20.66 18.12
CA ILE A 196 -6.63 20.27 18.66
C ILE A 196 -5.56 20.35 17.57
N PHE A 197 -5.91 20.01 16.32
CA PHE A 197 -5.05 20.26 15.15
C PHE A 197 -4.71 21.72 14.97
N LYS A 198 -5.72 22.58 14.91
CA LYS A 198 -5.56 24.02 14.68
C LYS A 198 -4.72 24.68 15.78
N THR A 199 -4.83 24.17 17.01
CA THR A 199 -4.10 24.68 18.17
C THR A 199 -2.63 24.24 18.13
N ASN A 200 -2.35 22.99 17.74
CA ASN A 200 -0.98 22.50 17.63
C ASN A 200 -0.27 23.09 16.42
N PHE A 201 -0.97 23.21 15.29
CA PHE A 201 -0.44 23.77 14.06
C PHE A 201 -1.18 25.04 13.63
N SER A 202 -0.78 26.15 14.23
CA SER A 202 -1.19 27.49 13.82
C SER A 202 -0.31 27.98 12.67
N VAL A 203 -0.44 27.33 11.52
CA VAL A 203 0.37 27.57 10.32
C VAL A 203 -0.52 27.96 9.15
N GLU A 204 0.07 28.57 8.13
CA GLU A 204 -0.68 29.04 6.98
C GLU A 204 -1.33 27.87 6.22
N PRO A 205 -2.58 28.02 5.76
CA PRO A 205 -3.27 26.96 5.05
C PRO A 205 -2.63 26.73 3.69
N LEU A 206 -2.46 25.46 3.32
CA LEU A 206 -1.93 25.12 2.01
C LEU A 206 -2.92 25.57 0.89
N PRO A 207 -2.43 26.30 -0.13
CA PRO A 207 -3.21 26.67 -1.31
C PRO A 207 -3.85 25.45 -1.98
N ILE A 208 -5.06 25.61 -2.51
CA ILE A 208 -5.84 24.50 -3.08
C ILE A 208 -5.13 23.87 -4.29
N GLU A 209 -4.31 24.64 -4.99
CA GLU A 209 -3.53 24.21 -6.14
C GLU A 209 -2.44 23.22 -5.76
N LEU A 210 -1.88 23.35 -4.55
CA LEU A 210 -0.79 22.56 -3.99
C LEU A 210 -1.26 21.37 -3.14
N ARG A 211 -2.57 21.23 -2.91
CA ARG A 211 -3.13 20.08 -2.18
C ARG A 211 -2.99 18.81 -2.99
N HIS A 212 -2.87 17.69 -2.28
CA HIS A 212 -2.78 16.36 -2.86
C HIS A 212 -3.84 16.14 -3.94
N LYS A 213 -3.37 15.61 -5.06
CA LYS A 213 -4.15 15.27 -6.23
C LYS A 213 -3.67 13.93 -6.75
N ASP A 214 -4.56 12.96 -6.82
CA ASP A 214 -4.28 11.74 -7.55
C ASP A 214 -4.26 12.03 -9.06
N HIS A 215 -3.21 11.54 -9.72
CA HIS A 215 -3.00 11.69 -11.15
C HIS A 215 -2.94 10.31 -11.80
N CYS A 216 -4.00 9.96 -12.51
CA CYS A 216 -4.02 8.75 -13.34
C CYS A 216 -3.59 9.10 -14.77
N MET A 217 -2.50 8.47 -15.22
CA MET A 217 -1.97 8.65 -16.58
C MET A 217 -2.91 8.03 -17.62
N CYS A 218 -3.22 8.76 -18.67
CA CYS A 218 -3.96 8.26 -19.83
C CYS A 218 -3.02 7.42 -20.70
N LEU A 219 -3.25 6.12 -20.77
CA LEU A 219 -2.63 5.30 -21.79
C LEU A 219 -3.12 5.78 -23.18
N PRO A 220 -2.22 5.89 -24.17
CA PRO A 220 -2.61 6.26 -25.52
C PRO A 220 -3.70 5.34 -26.08
N PRO A 221 -4.55 5.82 -27.02
CA PRO A 221 -5.47 4.95 -27.75
C PRO A 221 -4.71 3.80 -28.42
N TYR A 222 -5.30 2.60 -28.45
CA TYR A 222 -4.66 1.38 -28.97
C TYR A 222 -3.34 0.98 -28.27
N ALA A 223 -3.03 1.53 -27.09
CA ALA A 223 -1.78 1.26 -26.41
C ALA A 223 -1.60 -0.23 -26.11
N ASN A 224 -0.46 -0.75 -26.53
CA ASN A 224 -0.01 -2.10 -26.22
C ASN A 224 1.41 -2.01 -25.65
N LEU A 225 1.48 -1.67 -24.36
CA LEU A 225 2.71 -1.27 -23.70
C LEU A 225 3.30 -2.42 -22.90
N ILE A 226 4.62 -2.50 -22.88
CA ILE A 226 5.35 -3.47 -22.07
C ILE A 226 6.44 -2.80 -21.27
N ARG A 227 6.56 -3.19 -20.00
CA ARG A 227 7.66 -2.82 -19.13
C ARG A 227 8.30 -4.05 -18.51
N ASP A 228 9.59 -4.24 -18.77
CA ASP A 228 10.40 -5.24 -18.09
C ASP A 228 11.04 -4.65 -16.83
N ALA A 229 11.01 -5.42 -15.74
CA ALA A 229 11.67 -5.10 -14.48
C ALA A 229 12.46 -6.32 -13.97
N ASN A 230 13.65 -6.08 -13.45
CA ASN A 230 14.46 -7.10 -12.76
C ASN A 230 14.23 -7.02 -11.27
N VAL A 231 14.13 -8.18 -10.63
CA VAL A 231 13.93 -8.30 -9.19
C VAL A 231 14.96 -9.23 -8.58
N LYS A 232 15.13 -9.11 -7.25
CA LYS A 232 16.07 -9.96 -6.50
C LYS A 232 15.54 -11.37 -6.27
N ASN A 233 14.23 -11.58 -6.37
CA ASN A 233 13.56 -12.83 -6.09
C ASN A 233 13.04 -13.48 -7.39
N ASN A 234 13.21 -14.80 -7.52
CA ASN A 234 12.77 -15.55 -8.71
C ASN A 234 11.26 -15.83 -8.74
N SER A 235 10.54 -15.63 -7.63
CA SER A 235 9.11 -15.93 -7.51
C SER A 235 8.21 -14.70 -7.61
N GLU A 236 8.72 -13.55 -8.08
CA GLU A 236 7.91 -12.33 -8.20
C GLU A 236 6.88 -12.44 -9.32
N THR A 237 5.77 -11.73 -9.14
CA THR A 237 4.56 -11.92 -9.96
C THR A 237 4.51 -10.96 -11.15
N ASN A 238 4.22 -11.50 -12.33
CA ASN A 238 3.92 -10.70 -13.53
C ASN A 238 2.54 -10.05 -13.43
N SER A 239 2.39 -8.84 -13.96
CA SER A 239 1.12 -8.10 -13.91
C SER A 239 0.68 -7.67 -15.31
N LEU A 240 -0.62 -7.81 -15.61
CA LEU A 240 -1.23 -7.28 -16.82
C LEU A 240 -2.37 -6.33 -16.43
N TYR A 241 -2.32 -5.12 -16.97
CA TYR A 241 -3.27 -4.06 -16.67
C TYR A 241 -3.98 -3.60 -17.95
N PHE A 242 -5.31 -3.48 -17.89
CA PHE A 242 -6.14 -2.91 -18.95
C PHE A 242 -6.76 -1.60 -18.46
N GLN A 243 -6.50 -0.50 -19.15
CA GLN A 243 -7.06 0.81 -18.80
C GLN A 243 -8.35 1.09 -19.56
N ILE A 244 -9.43 1.21 -18.80
CA ILE A 244 -10.76 1.57 -19.28
C ILE A 244 -10.93 3.10 -19.18
N GLU A 245 -12.08 3.62 -19.60
CA GLU A 245 -12.45 5.04 -19.48
C GLU A 245 -12.67 5.51 -18.03
N ILE A 246 -12.96 6.81 -17.89
CA ILE A 246 -13.26 7.44 -16.61
C ILE A 246 -14.42 6.71 -15.93
N GLU A 247 -14.26 6.48 -14.63
CA GLU A 247 -15.20 5.71 -13.85
C GLU A 247 -16.60 6.33 -13.83
N SER A 248 -17.61 5.46 -13.93
CA SER A 248 -19.03 5.81 -13.75
C SER A 248 -19.75 4.61 -13.12
N PRO A 249 -20.92 4.80 -12.49
CA PRO A 249 -21.74 3.70 -11.95
C PRO A 249 -21.91 2.52 -12.92
N GLY A 250 -22.32 2.81 -14.17
CA GLY A 250 -22.52 1.78 -15.18
C GLY A 250 -21.23 1.08 -15.60
N LEU A 251 -20.14 1.82 -15.80
CA LEU A 251 -18.86 1.24 -16.19
C LEU A 251 -18.22 0.41 -15.06
N ARG A 252 -18.33 0.87 -13.81
CA ARG A 252 -17.90 0.13 -12.62
C ARG A 252 -18.74 -1.13 -12.42
N ALA A 253 -20.05 -1.07 -12.67
CA ALA A 253 -20.93 -2.24 -12.68
C ALA A 253 -20.51 -3.27 -13.72
N LEU A 254 -20.27 -2.84 -14.97
CA LEU A 254 -19.79 -3.71 -16.04
C LEU A 254 -18.44 -4.34 -15.71
N ALA A 255 -17.47 -3.56 -15.25
CA ALA A 255 -16.14 -4.04 -14.89
C ALA A 255 -16.20 -5.08 -13.75
N LYS A 256 -16.97 -4.80 -12.68
CA LYS A 256 -17.14 -5.73 -11.55
C LYS A 256 -17.89 -7.01 -11.95
N LEU A 257 -18.93 -6.90 -12.77
CA LEU A 257 -19.68 -8.07 -13.25
C LEU A 257 -18.81 -8.93 -14.17
N PHE A 258 -18.09 -8.31 -15.10
CA PHE A 258 -17.11 -8.98 -15.95
C PHE A 258 -16.06 -9.71 -15.11
N GLU A 259 -15.42 -9.03 -14.14
CA GLU A 259 -14.45 -9.64 -13.22
C GLU A 259 -15.05 -10.86 -12.52
N LYS A 260 -16.27 -10.73 -11.96
CA LYS A 260 -16.93 -11.81 -11.24
C LYS A 260 -17.15 -13.04 -12.11
N ILE A 261 -17.50 -12.85 -13.38
CA ILE A 261 -17.74 -13.93 -14.35
C ILE A 261 -16.42 -14.61 -14.76
N VAL A 262 -15.37 -13.83 -15.06
CA VAL A 262 -14.12 -14.40 -15.63
C VAL A 262 -13.13 -14.89 -14.58
N LYS A 263 -13.26 -14.46 -13.31
CA LYS A 263 -12.30 -14.77 -12.24
C LYS A 263 -12.12 -16.26 -11.99
N GLU A 264 -13.21 -17.02 -11.88
CA GLU A 264 -13.11 -18.47 -11.66
C GLU A 264 -12.54 -19.19 -12.90
N PRO A 265 -13.03 -18.95 -14.13
CA PRO A 265 -12.46 -19.58 -15.32
C PRO A 265 -10.97 -19.28 -15.53
N LEU A 266 -10.56 -18.03 -15.29
CA LEU A 266 -9.16 -17.60 -15.37
C LEU A 266 -8.30 -18.38 -14.37
N TYR A 267 -8.76 -18.46 -13.11
CA TYR A 267 -8.06 -19.18 -12.06
C TYR A 267 -7.98 -20.68 -12.38
N ASN A 268 -9.08 -21.29 -12.79
CA ASN A 268 -9.13 -22.70 -13.16
C ASN A 268 -8.17 -23.00 -14.32
N GLN A 269 -8.19 -22.18 -15.37
CA GLN A 269 -7.32 -22.36 -16.53
C GLN A 269 -5.84 -22.21 -16.17
N LEU A 270 -5.43 -21.06 -15.65
CA LEU A 270 -4.01 -20.74 -15.45
C LEU A 270 -3.41 -21.48 -14.24
N ARG A 271 -4.18 -21.68 -13.17
CA ARG A 271 -3.66 -22.28 -11.93
C ARG A 271 -4.00 -23.75 -11.76
N THR A 272 -5.23 -24.18 -12.09
CA THR A 272 -5.64 -25.57 -11.82
C THR A 272 -5.22 -26.51 -12.96
N LYS A 273 -5.45 -26.10 -14.22
CA LYS A 273 -5.12 -26.91 -15.40
C LYS A 273 -3.68 -26.72 -15.86
N GLU A 274 -3.22 -25.48 -15.94
CA GLU A 274 -1.87 -25.16 -16.44
C GLU A 274 -0.81 -25.06 -15.34
N GLN A 275 -1.21 -25.03 -14.06
CA GLN A 275 -0.32 -25.06 -12.90
C GLN A 275 0.75 -23.94 -12.87
N LEU A 276 0.46 -22.79 -13.46
CA LEU A 276 1.42 -21.69 -13.63
C LEU A 276 1.73 -20.91 -12.33
N GLY A 277 0.94 -21.12 -11.26
CA GLY A 277 1.00 -20.30 -10.06
C GLY A 277 2.06 -20.67 -9.01
N TYR A 278 2.80 -21.78 -9.19
CA TYR A 278 3.73 -22.30 -8.17
C TYR A 278 5.16 -22.55 -8.67
N SER A 279 5.42 -22.33 -9.96
CA SER A 279 6.71 -22.65 -10.58
C SER A 279 7.41 -21.39 -11.07
N SER A 280 8.66 -21.21 -10.66
CA SER A 280 9.57 -20.18 -11.21
C SER A 280 10.18 -20.59 -12.56
N GLU A 281 9.73 -21.72 -13.14
CA GLU A 281 10.25 -22.25 -14.40
C GLU A 281 9.72 -21.48 -15.62
N TYR A 282 8.58 -20.80 -15.49
CA TYR A 282 7.96 -20.08 -16.59
C TYR A 282 8.44 -18.64 -16.67
N ASN A 283 9.00 -18.28 -17.83
CA ASN A 283 9.39 -16.89 -18.07
C ASN A 283 8.15 -15.97 -18.22
N PRO A 284 8.32 -14.65 -18.00
CA PRO A 284 7.24 -13.68 -18.14
C PRO A 284 6.56 -13.64 -19.52
N MET A 285 7.31 -13.95 -20.59
CA MET A 285 6.79 -13.97 -21.96
C MET A 285 5.71 -15.04 -22.12
N TYR A 286 6.01 -16.25 -21.65
CA TYR A 286 5.13 -17.38 -21.70
C TYR A 286 3.86 -17.12 -20.87
N LEU A 287 4.02 -16.61 -19.65
CA LEU A 287 2.88 -16.27 -18.79
C LEU A 287 1.97 -15.21 -19.45
N GLN A 288 2.55 -14.18 -20.06
CA GLN A 288 1.80 -13.20 -20.83
C GLN A 288 1.04 -13.85 -22.00
N GLU A 289 1.68 -14.74 -22.76
CA GLU A 289 1.03 -15.46 -23.86
C GLU A 289 -0.16 -16.30 -23.38
N ARG A 290 -0.04 -16.99 -22.24
CA ARG A 290 -1.15 -17.77 -21.66
C ARG A 290 -2.32 -16.89 -21.25
N VAL A 291 -2.04 -15.71 -20.69
CA VAL A 291 -3.07 -14.72 -20.36
C VAL A 291 -3.72 -14.17 -21.63
N ASP A 292 -2.94 -13.80 -22.64
CA ASP A 292 -3.46 -13.30 -23.93
C ASP A 292 -4.36 -14.34 -24.61
N ASN A 293 -3.97 -15.61 -24.59
CA ASN A 293 -4.79 -16.72 -25.10
C ASN A 293 -6.11 -16.87 -24.33
N PHE A 294 -6.09 -16.73 -23.00
CA PHE A 294 -7.32 -16.71 -22.21
C PHE A 294 -8.22 -15.54 -22.60
N ILE A 295 -7.67 -14.33 -22.71
CA ILE A 295 -8.43 -13.12 -23.07
C ILE A 295 -9.13 -13.30 -24.42
N ILE A 296 -8.44 -13.83 -25.44
CA ILE A 296 -9.04 -14.12 -26.76
C ILE A 296 -10.24 -15.07 -26.64
N GLY A 297 -10.17 -16.05 -25.73
CA GLY A 297 -11.24 -17.02 -25.48
C GLY A 297 -12.44 -16.48 -24.69
N VAL A 298 -12.35 -15.29 -24.09
CA VAL A 298 -13.40 -14.74 -23.23
C VAL A 298 -14.70 -14.50 -23.99
N GLU A 299 -14.66 -14.09 -25.27
CA GLU A 299 -15.87 -13.87 -26.06
C GLU A 299 -16.73 -15.14 -26.15
N GLN A 300 -16.09 -16.27 -26.47
CA GLN A 300 -16.77 -17.56 -26.55
C GLN A 300 -17.34 -17.97 -25.19
N LEU A 301 -16.57 -17.78 -24.12
CA LEU A 301 -17.00 -18.05 -22.75
C LEU A 301 -18.26 -17.25 -22.37
N LEU A 302 -18.31 -15.97 -22.72
CA LEU A 302 -19.49 -15.12 -22.47
C LEU A 302 -20.69 -15.52 -23.33
N HIS A 303 -20.47 -15.99 -24.57
CA HIS A 303 -21.55 -16.51 -25.40
C HIS A 303 -22.14 -17.81 -24.86
N GLU A 304 -21.29 -18.74 -24.40
CA GLU A 304 -21.67 -20.04 -23.82
C GLU A 304 -22.31 -19.92 -22.43
N LEU A 305 -22.09 -18.81 -21.72
CA LEU A 305 -22.74 -18.55 -20.43
C LEU A 305 -24.26 -18.54 -20.58
N ASP A 306 -24.93 -19.47 -19.92
CA ASP A 306 -26.39 -19.55 -19.92
C ASP A 306 -27.03 -18.41 -19.10
N GLY A 307 -28.31 -18.17 -19.35
CA GLY A 307 -29.05 -17.05 -18.75
C GLY A 307 -29.20 -17.17 -17.23
N ASP A 308 -29.37 -18.38 -16.71
CA ASP A 308 -29.58 -18.61 -15.28
C ASP A 308 -28.27 -18.37 -14.51
N CYS A 309 -27.15 -18.86 -15.03
CA CYS A 309 -25.82 -18.56 -14.48
C CYS A 309 -25.51 -17.05 -14.53
N PHE A 310 -25.87 -16.35 -15.60
CA PHE A 310 -25.67 -14.90 -15.69
C PHE A 310 -26.46 -14.13 -14.61
N GLU A 311 -27.73 -14.46 -14.39
CA GLU A 311 -28.52 -13.83 -13.31
C GLU A 311 -27.97 -14.19 -11.93
N ASN A 312 -27.49 -15.42 -11.70
CA ASN A 312 -26.82 -15.79 -10.46
C ASN A 312 -25.56 -14.94 -10.19
N TYR A 313 -24.78 -14.62 -11.22
CA TYR A 313 -23.64 -13.71 -11.08
C TYR A 313 -24.07 -12.29 -10.71
N LYS A 314 -25.15 -11.79 -11.31
CA LYS A 314 -25.74 -10.49 -10.96
C LYS A 314 -26.22 -10.45 -9.53
N ASP A 315 -27.00 -11.44 -9.11
CA ASP A 315 -27.53 -11.55 -7.75
C ASP A 315 -26.40 -11.66 -6.71
N GLY A 316 -25.40 -12.50 -6.98
CA GLY A 316 -24.22 -12.62 -6.14
C GLY A 316 -23.42 -11.33 -6.06
N LEU A 317 -23.27 -10.58 -7.15
CA LEU A 317 -22.59 -9.28 -7.13
C LEU A 317 -23.40 -8.23 -6.36
N MET A 318 -24.72 -8.13 -6.59
CA MET A 318 -25.59 -7.21 -5.87
C MET A 318 -25.60 -7.51 -4.37
N ALA A 319 -25.64 -8.78 -3.96
CA ALA A 319 -25.58 -9.17 -2.57
C ALA A 319 -24.27 -8.71 -1.91
N ASN A 320 -23.12 -8.87 -2.58
CA ASN A 320 -21.82 -8.41 -2.07
C ASN A 320 -21.74 -6.87 -2.01
N LEU A 321 -22.33 -6.16 -2.97
CA LEU A 321 -22.32 -4.69 -2.99
C LEU A 321 -23.21 -4.09 -1.89
N LEU A 322 -24.33 -4.73 -1.59
CA LEU A 322 -25.32 -4.26 -0.61
C LEU A 322 -25.11 -4.89 0.77
N GLU A 323 -24.07 -5.70 0.94
CA GLU A 323 -23.69 -6.27 2.22
C GLU A 323 -23.36 -5.15 3.20
N LYS A 324 -23.91 -5.25 4.42
CA LYS A 324 -23.63 -4.28 5.47
C LYS A 324 -22.24 -4.55 6.03
N ASP A 325 -21.51 -3.47 6.29
CA ASP A 325 -20.23 -3.55 6.98
C ASP A 325 -20.43 -4.16 8.38
N GLU A 326 -19.74 -5.27 8.65
CA GLU A 326 -19.88 -6.02 9.92
C GLU A 326 -19.23 -5.29 11.11
N THR A 327 -18.34 -4.34 10.84
CA THR A 327 -17.58 -3.61 11.87
C THR A 327 -17.48 -2.14 11.49
N LEU A 328 -17.41 -1.29 12.53
CA LEU A 328 -17.15 0.14 12.36
C LEU A 328 -15.85 0.38 11.56
N ALA A 329 -14.82 -0.43 11.77
CA ALA A 329 -13.55 -0.30 11.06
C ALA A 329 -13.69 -0.52 9.54
N ARG A 330 -14.49 -1.51 9.11
CA ARG A 330 -14.77 -1.76 7.68
C ARG A 330 -15.55 -0.60 7.06
N GLU A 331 -16.55 -0.09 7.78
CA GLU A 331 -17.32 1.08 7.36
C GLU A 331 -16.44 2.34 7.26
N THR A 332 -15.64 2.64 8.29
CA THR A 332 -14.70 3.76 8.29
C THR A 332 -13.73 3.67 7.12
N ALA A 333 -13.14 2.49 6.86
CA ALA A 333 -12.23 2.30 5.74
C ALA A 333 -12.90 2.57 4.39
N ARG A 334 -14.15 2.12 4.21
CA ARG A 334 -14.94 2.39 3.00
C ARG A 334 -15.19 3.89 2.82
N LEU A 335 -15.61 4.60 3.87
CA LEU A 335 -15.83 6.05 3.82
C LEU A 335 -14.53 6.81 3.57
N TRP A 336 -13.44 6.39 4.22
CA TRP A 336 -12.14 7.02 4.11
C TRP A 336 -11.56 6.90 2.69
N ASN A 337 -11.71 5.75 2.05
CA ASN A 337 -11.29 5.57 0.65
C ASN A 337 -11.96 6.57 -0.30
N GLU A 338 -13.23 6.92 -0.07
CA GLU A 338 -13.93 7.93 -0.89
C GLU A 338 -13.39 9.35 -0.67
N ILE A 339 -12.87 9.63 0.53
CA ILE A 339 -12.25 10.90 0.88
C ILE A 339 -10.84 10.99 0.28
N THR A 340 -10.02 9.95 0.45
CA THR A 340 -8.65 9.93 -0.09
C THR A 340 -8.66 9.98 -1.61
N ASN A 341 -9.57 9.26 -2.26
CA ASN A 341 -9.73 9.27 -3.72
C ASN A 341 -10.42 10.54 -4.26
N LYS A 342 -10.87 11.45 -3.39
CA LYS A 342 -11.60 12.68 -3.74
C LYS A 342 -12.92 12.48 -4.52
N SER A 343 -13.49 11.27 -4.47
CA SER A 343 -14.77 10.95 -5.11
C SER A 343 -15.96 11.39 -4.25
N TYR A 344 -15.86 11.27 -2.92
CA TYR A 344 -16.90 11.61 -1.93
C TYR A 344 -18.28 10.97 -2.21
N MET A 345 -18.30 9.84 -2.92
CA MET A 345 -19.51 9.21 -3.44
C MET A 345 -19.87 7.99 -2.57
N TYR A 346 -20.27 8.27 -1.33
CA TYR A 346 -20.48 7.24 -0.30
C TYR A 346 -21.58 6.21 -0.62
N ASP A 347 -22.50 6.54 -1.55
CA ASP A 347 -23.59 5.68 -2.02
C ASP A 347 -23.23 4.87 -3.28
N TRP A 348 -21.95 4.83 -3.68
CA TRP A 348 -21.44 4.02 -4.79
C TRP A 348 -21.97 2.58 -4.81
N PRO A 349 -21.96 1.82 -3.71
CA PRO A 349 -22.41 0.43 -3.75
C PRO A 349 -23.89 0.30 -4.16
N VAL A 350 -24.73 1.25 -3.75
CA VAL A 350 -26.15 1.30 -4.10
C VAL A 350 -26.32 1.63 -5.58
N LYS A 351 -25.68 2.70 -6.06
CA LYS A 351 -25.73 3.12 -7.47
C LYS A 351 -25.23 2.01 -8.41
N VAL A 352 -24.12 1.36 -8.05
CA VAL A 352 -23.57 0.25 -8.85
C VAL A 352 -24.51 -0.95 -8.83
N ALA A 353 -25.12 -1.29 -7.69
CA ALA A 353 -26.08 -2.39 -7.64
C ALA A 353 -27.33 -2.13 -8.50
N GLU A 354 -27.80 -0.88 -8.57
CA GLU A 354 -28.89 -0.47 -9.46
C GLU A 354 -28.53 -0.64 -10.94
N GLU A 355 -27.33 -0.21 -11.33
CA GLU A 355 -26.79 -0.41 -12.67
C GLU A 355 -26.70 -1.90 -13.01
N VAL A 356 -26.08 -2.71 -12.12
CA VAL A 356 -25.95 -4.18 -12.27
C VAL A 356 -27.31 -4.84 -12.53
N ARG A 357 -28.36 -4.43 -11.82
CA ARG A 357 -29.71 -4.98 -12.01
C ARG A 357 -30.20 -4.86 -13.45
N SER A 358 -29.90 -3.75 -14.11
CA SER A 358 -30.35 -3.44 -15.47
C SER A 358 -29.49 -4.07 -16.57
N LEU A 359 -28.28 -4.53 -16.25
CA LEU A 359 -27.34 -5.09 -17.22
C LEU A 359 -27.86 -6.39 -17.85
N ARG A 360 -27.56 -6.52 -19.13
CA ARG A 360 -27.79 -7.71 -19.96
C ARG A 360 -26.46 -8.34 -20.33
N LYS A 361 -26.50 -9.63 -20.69
CA LYS A 361 -25.32 -10.37 -21.13
C LYS A 361 -24.61 -9.70 -22.31
N GLU A 362 -25.37 -9.11 -23.23
CA GLU A 362 -24.85 -8.39 -24.39
C GLU A 362 -24.03 -7.15 -23.99
N ASP A 363 -24.37 -6.49 -22.89
CA ASP A 363 -23.62 -5.32 -22.41
C ASP A 363 -22.22 -5.73 -21.95
N VAL A 364 -22.10 -6.90 -21.29
CA VAL A 364 -20.81 -7.47 -20.86
C VAL A 364 -19.96 -7.91 -22.06
N ILE A 365 -20.59 -8.51 -23.08
CA ILE A 365 -19.90 -8.88 -24.33
C ILE A 365 -19.38 -7.62 -25.04
N ASN A 366 -20.20 -6.58 -25.14
CA ASN A 366 -19.80 -5.30 -25.73
C ASN A 366 -18.70 -4.61 -24.93
N PHE A 367 -18.74 -4.69 -23.59
CA PHE A 367 -17.67 -4.20 -22.73
C PHE A 367 -16.34 -4.91 -23.03
N TYR A 368 -16.33 -6.25 -23.13
CA TYR A 368 -15.15 -7.02 -23.53
C TYR A 368 -14.63 -6.58 -24.92
N LYS A 369 -15.52 -6.53 -25.92
CA LYS A 369 -15.18 -6.11 -27.30
C LYS A 369 -14.60 -4.70 -27.34
N THR A 370 -15.09 -3.83 -26.47
CA THR A 370 -14.66 -2.43 -26.43
C THR A 370 -13.29 -2.28 -25.76
N TYR A 371 -13.07 -2.87 -24.59
CA TYR A 371 -11.91 -2.51 -23.76
C TYR A 371 -10.83 -3.60 -23.63
N LEU A 372 -11.12 -4.85 -23.99
CA LEU A 372 -10.20 -5.98 -23.79
C LEU A 372 -9.83 -6.68 -25.09
N GLN A 373 -10.71 -6.66 -26.10
CA GLN A 373 -10.41 -7.30 -27.38
C GLN A 373 -9.21 -6.63 -28.07
N PRO A 374 -8.16 -7.40 -28.46
CA PRO A 374 -6.93 -6.82 -29.01
C PRO A 374 -7.11 -5.95 -30.27
N SER A 375 -8.12 -6.23 -31.08
CA SER A 375 -8.43 -5.46 -32.29
C SER A 375 -9.17 -4.14 -32.03
N SER A 376 -9.56 -3.86 -30.79
CA SER A 376 -10.40 -2.71 -30.46
C SER A 376 -9.61 -1.41 -30.34
N PRO A 377 -10.15 -0.28 -30.85
CA PRO A 377 -9.62 1.07 -30.61
C PRO A 377 -9.42 1.48 -29.17
N LYS A 378 -10.31 1.00 -28.31
CA LYS A 378 -10.35 1.40 -26.91
C LYS A 378 -9.61 0.41 -26.01
N CYS A 379 -9.06 -0.66 -26.59
CA CYS A 379 -8.18 -1.56 -25.86
C CYS A 379 -6.85 -0.87 -25.60
N ARG A 380 -6.55 -0.63 -24.33
CA ARG A 380 -5.32 -0.01 -23.85
C ARG A 380 -4.75 -0.88 -22.76
N ARG A 381 -3.60 -1.49 -23.00
CA ARG A 381 -2.99 -2.44 -22.09
C ARG A 381 -1.55 -2.08 -21.76
N LEU A 382 -1.16 -2.41 -20.54
CA LEU A 382 0.19 -2.34 -20.01
C LEU A 382 0.53 -3.68 -19.35
N ALA A 383 1.50 -4.39 -19.91
CA ALA A 383 2.08 -5.59 -19.29
C ALA A 383 3.36 -5.22 -18.54
N ILE A 384 3.43 -5.57 -17.26
CA ILE A 384 4.64 -5.47 -16.44
C ILE A 384 5.19 -6.88 -16.27
N ARG A 385 6.33 -7.12 -16.92
CA ARG A 385 7.06 -8.39 -16.89
C ARG A 385 8.19 -8.31 -15.89
N VAL A 386 8.14 -9.17 -14.90
CA VAL A 386 9.08 -9.21 -13.79
C VAL A 386 9.99 -10.42 -13.95
N TRP A 387 11.29 -10.17 -14.16
CA TRP A 387 12.30 -11.18 -14.41
C TRP A 387 13.08 -11.49 -13.14
N GLY A 388 13.20 -12.78 -12.82
CA GLY A 388 13.96 -13.28 -11.69
C GLY A 388 15.46 -12.96 -11.79
N CYS A 389 16.16 -12.98 -10.65
CA CYS A 389 17.57 -12.60 -10.57
C CYS A 389 18.52 -13.53 -11.34
N ASN A 390 18.06 -14.73 -11.72
CA ASN A 390 18.83 -15.72 -12.46
C ASN A 390 18.56 -15.72 -13.97
N THR A 391 17.78 -14.76 -14.49
CA THR A 391 17.37 -14.70 -15.90
C THR A 391 17.90 -13.42 -16.55
N ASP A 392 18.59 -13.50 -17.69
CA ASP A 392 19.04 -12.31 -18.41
C ASP A 392 17.90 -11.78 -19.29
N VAL A 393 17.44 -10.56 -19.02
CA VAL A 393 16.41 -9.86 -19.83
C VAL A 393 16.84 -9.72 -21.30
N LYS A 394 18.14 -9.79 -21.60
CA LYS A 394 18.65 -9.79 -22.97
C LYS A 394 18.31 -11.07 -23.76
N GLU A 395 17.93 -12.13 -23.07
CA GLU A 395 17.40 -13.36 -23.68
C GLU A 395 15.91 -13.25 -24.02
N ALA A 396 15.23 -12.18 -23.59
CA ALA A 396 13.87 -11.91 -24.04
C ALA A 396 13.88 -11.66 -25.56
N GLU A 397 13.10 -12.46 -26.29
CA GLU A 397 12.88 -12.25 -27.72
C GLU A 397 12.44 -10.80 -27.98
N ALA A 398 12.85 -10.26 -29.13
CA ALA A 398 12.42 -8.94 -29.55
C ALA A 398 10.87 -8.87 -29.47
N PRO A 399 10.30 -7.92 -28.71
CA PRO A 399 8.86 -7.85 -28.57
C PRO A 399 8.22 -7.67 -29.95
N PRO A 400 7.05 -8.26 -30.20
CA PRO A 400 6.31 -8.08 -31.44
C PRO A 400 6.23 -6.61 -31.86
N GLU A 401 6.28 -6.32 -33.17
CA GLU A 401 6.17 -4.93 -33.68
C GLU A 401 4.90 -4.20 -33.21
N SER A 402 3.86 -4.95 -32.84
CA SER A 402 2.62 -4.43 -32.28
C SER A 402 2.72 -3.95 -30.82
N MET A 403 3.87 -4.14 -30.16
CA MET A 403 4.10 -3.79 -28.75
C MET A 403 5.13 -2.68 -28.60
N GLN A 404 4.81 -1.66 -27.79
CA GLN A 404 5.72 -0.57 -27.47
C GLN A 404 6.39 -0.79 -26.11
N VAL A 405 7.72 -0.86 -26.11
CA VAL A 405 8.52 -1.09 -24.89
C VAL A 405 8.80 0.22 -24.17
N ILE A 406 8.43 0.29 -22.90
CA ILE A 406 8.78 1.37 -21.98
C ILE A 406 10.19 1.09 -21.43
N ARG A 407 11.20 1.70 -22.04
CA ARG A 407 12.61 1.59 -21.59
C ARG A 407 12.91 2.53 -20.44
N ASP A 408 12.47 3.78 -20.56
CA ASP A 408 12.66 4.83 -19.55
C ASP A 408 11.31 5.28 -19.00
N LEU A 409 11.09 5.00 -17.71
CA LEU A 409 9.81 5.27 -17.06
C LEU A 409 9.58 6.78 -16.85
N ALA A 410 10.65 7.53 -16.56
CA ALA A 410 10.55 8.97 -16.29
C ALA A 410 10.11 9.73 -17.54
N THR A 411 10.80 9.51 -18.67
CA THR A 411 10.46 10.12 -19.97
C THR A 411 9.03 9.74 -20.37
N PHE A 412 8.66 8.47 -20.24
CA PHE A 412 7.31 8.02 -20.59
C PHE A 412 6.23 8.75 -19.78
N LYS A 413 6.40 8.85 -18.45
CA LYS A 413 5.48 9.60 -17.58
C LYS A 413 5.44 11.09 -17.93
N MET A 414 6.59 11.72 -18.19
CA MET A 414 6.68 13.15 -18.52
C MET A 414 6.00 13.49 -19.86
N SER A 415 6.00 12.57 -20.82
CA SER A 415 5.37 12.77 -22.13
C SER A 415 3.90 12.36 -22.20
N SER A 416 3.33 11.84 -21.11
CA SER A 416 1.97 11.29 -21.11
C SER A 416 0.92 12.34 -20.77
N GLU A 417 -0.30 12.11 -21.26
CA GLU A 417 -1.49 12.84 -20.83
C GLU A 417 -2.03 12.25 -19.52
N PHE A 418 -2.77 13.03 -18.74
CA PHE A 418 -3.36 12.62 -17.47
C PHE A 418 -4.85 12.92 -17.46
N TYR A 419 -5.63 12.07 -16.80
CA TYR A 419 -7.05 12.30 -16.61
C TYR A 419 -7.29 13.56 -15.75
N PRO A 420 -8.36 14.32 -16.04
CA PRO A 420 -8.76 15.45 -15.21
C PRO A 420 -9.18 15.01 -13.80
N HIS A 421 -8.96 15.87 -12.81
CA HIS A 421 -9.20 15.61 -11.39
C HIS A 421 -10.70 15.51 -11.01
N GLY A 422 -11.00 14.67 -10.00
CA GLY A 422 -12.25 14.74 -9.23
C GLY A 422 -13.48 14.09 -9.88
N TYR A 423 -13.35 12.85 -10.34
CA TYR A 423 -14.47 12.04 -10.82
C TYR A 423 -14.72 10.83 -9.93
#